data_AF-A0A947LW05-F1
#
_entry.id   AF-A0A947LW05-F1
#
_cell.length_a   1.000
_cell.length_b   1.000
_cell.length_c   1.000
_cell.angle_alpha   90.00
_cell.angle_beta   90.00
_cell.angle_gamma   90.00
#
_symmetry.space_group_name_H-M   'P 1'
#
loop_
_entity.id
_entity.type
_entity.pdbx_description
1 polymer ?
#
loop_
_entity_poly.entity_id
_entity_poly.type
_entity_poly.pdbx_seq_one_letter_code
_entity_poly.pdbx_strand_id
1 'polypeptide(L)'
;GALGVALDVYHVWWDPKLQAQIARAGKERLLAFHVCDWRLPTRDLLSDRGMMGDGVIELKKIRQWVEAAGFEGYAEVEIFSALDWWQRPGQETLDTCIARHRSVV
;
A
#
# COMPACT_ATOMS: atom_id res chain seq x y z
N GLY A 1 -21.94 -11.47 1.58
CA GLY A 1 -21.40 -12.80 1.91
C GLY A 1 -20.04 -12.64 2.59
N ALA A 2 -19.52 -13.64 3.29
CA ALA A 2 -18.29 -13.52 4.09
C ALA A 2 -16.97 -13.46 3.31
N LEU A 3 -17.00 -13.14 2.01
CA LEU A 3 -15.84 -13.12 1.12
C LEU A 3 -15.57 -11.71 0.62
N GLY A 4 -14.32 -11.27 0.72
CA GLY A 4 -13.85 -9.98 0.20
C GLY A 4 -12.40 -10.04 -0.25
N VAL A 5 -11.79 -8.86 -0.41
CA VAL A 5 -10.44 -8.67 -0.93
C VAL A 5 -9.61 -7.80 0.02
N ALA A 6 -8.32 -8.13 0.13
CA ALA A 6 -7.31 -7.22 0.64
C ALA A 6 -6.72 -6.45 -0.55
N LEU A 7 -6.80 -5.12 -0.51
CA LEU A 7 -6.21 -4.27 -1.52
C LEU A 7 -4.81 -3.89 -1.10
N ASP A 8 -3.80 -4.58 -1.62
CA ASP A 8 -2.40 -4.21 -1.46
C ASP A 8 -1.93 -3.46 -2.70
N VAL A 9 -1.49 -2.21 -2.50
CA VAL A 9 -1.03 -1.33 -3.58
C VAL A 9 0.11 -1.94 -4.39
N TYR A 10 1.00 -2.74 -3.78
CA TYR A 10 2.10 -3.38 -4.49
C TYR A 10 1.61 -4.28 -5.63
N HIS A 11 0.45 -4.92 -5.43
CA HIS A 11 -0.11 -5.89 -6.36
C HIS A 11 -0.95 -5.27 -7.46
N VAL A 12 -1.54 -4.09 -7.22
CA VAL A 12 -2.63 -3.56 -8.07
C VAL A 12 -2.36 -2.18 -8.67
N TRP A 13 -1.34 -1.45 -8.24
CA TRP A 13 -1.12 -0.04 -8.64
C TRP A 13 -1.03 0.18 -10.16
N TRP A 14 -0.56 -0.83 -10.90
CA TRP A 14 -0.35 -0.79 -12.34
C TRP A 14 -1.64 -0.99 -13.16
N ASP A 15 -2.73 -1.43 -12.54
CA ASP A 15 -3.97 -1.76 -13.26
C ASP A 15 -4.69 -0.46 -13.71
N PRO A 16 -4.88 -0.23 -15.03
CA PRO A 16 -5.58 0.94 -15.54
C PRO A 16 -7.06 1.00 -15.13
N LYS A 17 -7.65 -0.11 -14.67
CA LYS A 17 -9.04 -0.20 -14.20
C LYS A 17 -9.16 -0.17 -12.69
N LEU A 18 -8.06 0.08 -11.95
CA LEU A 18 -8.01 -0.01 -10.50
C LEU A 18 -9.14 0.76 -9.82
N GLN A 19 -9.34 2.04 -10.16
CA GLN A 19 -10.40 2.86 -9.56
C GLN A 19 -11.80 2.24 -9.74
N ALA A 20 -12.10 1.73 -10.95
CA ALA A 20 -13.38 1.09 -11.23
C ALA A 20 -13.53 -0.24 -10.47
N GLN A 21 -12.46 -1.02 -10.31
CA GLN A 21 -12.50 -2.26 -9.54
C GLN A 21 -12.62 -2.00 -8.02
N ILE A 22 -11.99 -0.95 -7.50
CA ILE A 22 -12.16 -0.50 -6.11
C ILE A 22 -13.64 -0.14 -5.85
N ALA A 23 -14.23 0.68 -6.72
CA ALA A 23 -15.63 1.05 -6.62
C ALA A 23 -16.56 -0.17 -6.72
N ARG A 24 -16.24 -1.12 -7.59
CA ARG A 24 -16.98 -2.39 -7.71
C ARG A 24 -16.88 -3.24 -6.45
N ALA A 25 -15.71 -3.31 -5.81
CA ALA A 25 -15.53 -4.06 -4.57
C ALA A 25 -16.41 -3.46 -3.46
N GLY A 26 -16.28 -2.15 -3.24
CA GLY A 26 -17.07 -1.38 -2.29
C GLY A 26 -16.89 -1.80 -0.83
N LYS A 27 -17.56 -1.09 0.08
CA LYS A 27 -17.57 -1.35 1.53
C LYS A 27 -17.82 -2.82 1.90
N GLU A 28 -18.67 -3.51 1.15
CA GLU A 28 -19.03 -4.90 1.46
C GLU A 28 -17.90 -5.91 1.23
N ARG A 29 -16.91 -5.57 0.39
CA ARG A 29 -15.85 -6.51 -0.01
C ARG A 29 -14.43 -5.99 0.18
N LEU A 30 -14.22 -4.70 0.45
CA LEU A 30 -12.90 -4.20 0.85
C LEU A 30 -12.68 -4.54 2.33
N LEU A 31 -11.80 -5.50 2.60
CA LEU A 31 -11.57 -6.02 3.96
C LEU A 31 -10.24 -5.54 4.56
N ALA A 32 -9.25 -5.22 3.72
CA ALA A 32 -7.97 -4.67 4.15
C ALA A 32 -7.41 -3.73 3.07
N PHE A 33 -6.54 -2.81 3.48
CA PHE A 33 -5.83 -1.90 2.59
C PHE A 33 -4.37 -1.82 3.01
N HIS A 34 -3.47 -2.41 2.23
CA HIS A 34 -2.04 -2.42 2.53
C HIS A 34 -1.31 -1.39 1.67
N VAL A 35 -0.34 -0.71 2.29
CA VAL A 35 0.46 0.35 1.68
C VAL A 35 1.96 0.03 1.79
N CYS A 36 2.66 0.29 0.69
CA CYS A 36 4.11 0.31 0.56
C CYS A 36 4.44 1.20 -0.64
N ASP A 37 5.53 0.96 -1.36
CA ASP A 37 5.78 1.61 -2.65
C ASP A 37 6.45 0.68 -3.67
N TRP A 38 6.41 1.09 -4.94
CA TRP A 38 7.09 0.44 -6.06
C TRP A 38 8.36 1.20 -6.43
N ARG A 39 9.53 0.63 -6.16
CA ARG A 39 10.83 1.26 -6.47
C ARG A 39 11.08 1.29 -7.98
N LEU A 40 11.84 2.28 -8.44
CA LEU A 40 12.37 2.33 -9.81
C LEU A 40 13.90 2.50 -9.80
N PRO A 41 14.67 1.50 -10.25
CA PRO A 41 14.26 0.14 -10.60
C PRO A 41 13.93 -0.71 -9.35
N THR A 42 12.97 -1.64 -9.48
CA THR A 42 12.79 -2.75 -8.52
C THR A 42 13.91 -3.77 -8.72
N ARG A 43 14.58 -4.16 -7.63
CA ARG A 43 15.72 -5.08 -7.64
C ARG A 43 15.31 -6.54 -7.42
N ASP A 44 14.20 -6.76 -6.71
CA ASP A 44 13.61 -8.09 -6.46
C ASP A 44 12.09 -7.99 -6.39
N LEU A 45 11.37 -8.95 -6.99
CA LEU A 45 9.91 -8.88 -7.08
C LEU A 45 9.20 -9.15 -5.74
N LEU A 46 9.85 -9.86 -4.81
CA LEU A 46 9.28 -10.21 -3.52
C LEU A 46 9.77 -9.27 -2.41
N SER A 47 11.09 -9.10 -2.31
CA SER A 47 11.78 -8.55 -1.15
C SER A 47 12.41 -7.18 -1.39
N ASP A 48 11.86 -6.40 -2.34
CA ASP A 48 12.29 -5.02 -2.62
C ASP A 48 11.14 -4.01 -2.68
N ARG A 49 10.13 -4.19 -1.82
CA ARG A 49 9.09 -3.17 -1.62
C ARG A 49 9.71 -1.89 -1.07
N GLY A 50 9.24 -0.75 -1.56
CA GLY A 50 9.65 0.57 -1.09
C GLY A 50 8.92 0.99 0.18
N MET A 51 9.55 1.87 0.96
CA MET A 51 8.84 2.67 1.96
C MET A 51 7.96 3.68 1.23
N MET A 52 6.78 3.96 1.78
CA MET A 52 5.83 4.90 1.17
C MET A 52 6.51 6.24 0.84
N GLY A 53 6.43 6.64 -0.43
CA GLY A 53 7.01 7.87 -0.97
C GLY A 53 8.42 7.72 -1.54
N ASP A 54 9.04 6.55 -1.45
CA ASP A 54 10.34 6.26 -2.11
C ASP A 54 10.16 5.66 -3.52
N GLY A 55 8.92 5.41 -3.95
CA GLY A 55 8.60 4.81 -5.23
C GLY A 55 7.68 5.68 -6.08
N VAL A 56 6.91 5.03 -6.95
CA VAL A 56 6.05 5.69 -7.95
C VAL A 56 4.56 5.50 -7.76
N ILE A 57 4.13 4.80 -6.71
CA ILE A 57 2.71 4.58 -6.48
C ILE A 57 2.05 5.89 -6.04
N GLU A 58 0.96 6.29 -6.71
CA GLU A 58 0.13 7.43 -6.30
C GLU A 58 -0.73 7.11 -5.07
N LEU A 59 -0.10 6.95 -3.90
CA LEU A 59 -0.73 6.43 -2.67
C LEU A 59 -1.96 7.23 -2.22
N LYS A 60 -1.85 8.57 -2.13
CA LYS A 60 -2.97 9.45 -1.74
C LYS A 60 -4.18 9.28 -2.66
N LYS A 61 -3.95 9.11 -3.96
CA LYS A 61 -5.00 8.94 -4.96
C LYS A 61 -5.71 7.60 -4.80
N ILE A 62 -4.96 6.52 -4.61
CA ILE A 62 -5.54 5.20 -4.36
C ILE A 62 -6.31 5.18 -3.04
N ARG A 63 -5.74 5.78 -1.98
CA ARG A 63 -6.43 5.93 -0.68
C ARG A 63 -7.76 6.66 -0.82
N GLN A 64 -7.80 7.78 -1.55
CA GLN A 64 -9.04 8.51 -1.82
C GLN A 64 -10.10 7.63 -2.49
N TRP A 65 -9.70 6.76 -3.42
CA TRP A 65 -10.63 5.82 -4.06
C TRP A 65 -11.15 4.76 -3.10
N VAL A 66 -10.28 4.22 -2.25
CA VAL A 66 -10.63 3.21 -1.24
C VAL A 66 -11.60 3.78 -0.20
N GLU A 67 -11.31 4.97 0.32
CA GLU A 67 -12.20 5.70 1.24
C GLU A 67 -13.53 6.06 0.57
N ALA A 68 -13.51 6.54 -0.68
CA ALA A 68 -14.74 6.84 -1.44
C ALA A 68 -15.60 5.60 -1.73
N ALA A 69 -14.99 4.41 -1.81
CA ALA A 69 -15.70 3.14 -1.92
C ALA A 69 -16.30 2.66 -0.57
N GLY A 70 -16.07 3.40 0.52
CA GLY A 70 -16.67 3.17 1.83
C GLY A 70 -15.84 2.28 2.76
N PHE A 71 -14.54 2.10 2.49
CA PHE A 71 -13.64 1.43 3.43
C PHE A 71 -13.27 2.36 4.59
N GLU A 72 -13.50 1.90 5.83
CA GLU A 72 -13.30 2.67 7.07
C GLU A 72 -12.18 2.07 7.96
N GLY A 73 -11.45 1.07 7.44
CA GLY A 73 -10.35 0.41 8.14
C GLY A 73 -9.03 1.19 8.09
N TYR A 74 -7.97 0.60 8.65
CA TYR A 74 -6.63 1.18 8.63
C TYR A 74 -5.92 0.95 7.29
N ALA A 75 -5.02 1.87 6.94
CA ALA A 75 -4.01 1.66 5.91
C ALA A 75 -2.78 1.00 6.56
N GLU A 76 -2.57 -0.27 6.27
CA GLU A 76 -1.60 -1.15 6.91
C GLU A 76 -0.26 -1.14 6.17
N VAL A 77 0.86 -0.90 6.86
CA VAL A 77 2.17 -0.84 6.20
C VAL A 77 2.75 -2.25 6.02
N GLU A 78 2.98 -2.69 4.78
CA GLU A 78 3.51 -4.03 4.46
C GLU A 78 4.75 -3.94 3.56
N ILE A 79 5.95 -4.11 4.13
CA ILE A 79 7.23 -3.92 3.42
C ILE A 79 8.13 -5.16 3.60
N PHE A 80 8.44 -5.82 2.49
CA PHE A 80 9.53 -6.79 2.40
C PHE A 80 10.73 -6.11 1.73
N SER A 81 11.84 -5.97 2.45
CA SER A 81 12.99 -5.17 1.98
C SER A 81 14.32 -5.74 2.49
N ALA A 82 14.72 -6.88 1.92
CA ALA A 82 15.88 -7.64 2.37
C ALA A 82 17.21 -6.89 2.23
N LEU A 83 17.29 -5.99 1.26
CA LEU A 83 18.50 -5.22 0.93
C LEU A 83 18.52 -3.81 1.55
N ASP A 84 17.48 -3.42 2.32
CA ASP A 84 17.39 -2.09 2.92
C ASP A 84 16.68 -2.11 4.28
N TRP A 85 15.35 -2.03 4.36
CA TRP A 85 14.65 -1.80 5.64
C TRP A 85 14.79 -2.93 6.66
N TRP A 86 15.06 -4.17 6.23
CA TRP A 86 15.36 -5.28 7.15
C TRP A 86 16.76 -5.20 7.76
N GLN A 87 17.66 -4.41 7.18
CA GLN A 87 19.04 -4.22 7.67
C GLN A 87 19.17 -3.06 8.66
N ARG A 88 18.09 -2.29 8.85
CA ARG A 88 18.06 -1.11 9.73
C ARG A 88 17.49 -1.46 11.11
N PRO A 89 17.77 -0.65 12.14
CA PRO A 89 17.13 -0.81 13.44
C PRO A 89 15.60 -0.73 13.33
N GLY A 90 14.89 -1.64 13.99
CA GLY A 90 13.42 -1.70 13.92
C GLY A 90 12.73 -0.38 14.34
N GLN A 91 13.31 0.34 15.31
CA GLN A 91 12.80 1.65 15.73
C GLN A 91 12.85 2.69 14.59
N GLU A 92 13.97 2.76 13.85
CA GLU A 92 14.11 3.66 12.70
C GLU A 92 13.07 3.32 11.62
N THR A 93 12.86 2.03 11.35
CA THR A 93 11.86 1.57 10.39
C THR A 93 10.45 1.99 10.82
N LEU A 94 10.08 1.79 12.09
CA LEU A 94 8.76 2.16 12.60
C LEU A 94 8.54 3.69 12.63
N ASP A 95 9.53 4.46 13.06
CA ASP A 95 9.45 5.92 13.06
C ASP A 95 9.30 6.46 11.65
N THR A 96 10.00 5.86 10.69
CA THR A 96 9.86 6.21 9.27
C THR A 96 8.48 5.83 8.74
N CYS A 97 7.96 4.64 9.05
CA CYS A 97 6.60 4.25 8.69
C CYS A 97 5.58 5.30 9.16
N ILE A 98 5.67 5.74 10.42
CA ILE A 98 4.76 6.75 10.99
C ILE A 98 4.89 8.08 10.24
N ALA A 99 6.12 8.56 10.02
CA ALA A 99 6.37 9.83 9.34
C ALA A 99 5.88 9.82 7.88
N ARG A 100 6.13 8.73 7.15
CA ARG A 100 5.72 8.58 5.75
C ARG A 100 4.22 8.38 5.64
N HIS A 101 3.62 7.57 6.51
CA HIS A 101 2.16 7.39 6.55
C HIS A 101 1.43 8.74 6.72
N ARG A 102 1.88 9.59 7.65
CA ARG A 102 1.29 10.93 7.85
C ARG A 102 1.44 11.89 6.66
N SER A 103 2.44 11.70 5.81
CA SER A 103 2.81 12.68 4.78
C SER A 103 2.39 12.29 3.37
N VAL A 104 2.43 10.99 3.04
CA VAL A 104 2.25 10.49 1.67
C VAL A 104 1.16 9.43 1.52
N VAL A 105 0.61 8.89 2.61
CA VAL A 105 -0.53 7.95 2.57
C VAL A 105 -1.82 8.70 2.82
#